data_AF-A0A6N2DR88-F1
#
_entry.id   AF-A0A6N2DR88-F1
#
_cell.length_a   1.000
_cell.length_b   1.000
_cell.length_c   1.000
_cell.angle_alpha   90.00
_cell.angle_beta   90.00
_cell.angle_gamma   90.00
#
_symmetry.space_group_name_H-M   'P 1'
#
loop_
_entity.id
_entity.type
_entity.pdbx_description
1 polymer ?
#
loop_
_entity_poly.entity_id
_entity_poly.type
_entity_poly.pdbx_seq_one_letter_code
_entity_poly.pdbx_strand_id
1 'polypeptide(L)'
;MTLALPAAPAPAPRRQVFVGTALACVAGTMLLGGMLAIYVLFRERAVSAGERFPGDAVIPEVASNVMLMTIASLCVFAQWAVYAAKRQDRLNVGLALGVVALFGLAFINAQAFVYVQMGLPVMEGTFATFFYAITGLVVALAVVGLVFTAVAAFRFLGGRAGDHEVVVANALYWYFVAVAFAAVWFVIYVTK
;
A
#
# COMPACT_ATOMS: atom_id res chain seq x y z
N MET A 1 18.35 -55.29 16.48
CA MET A 1 18.43 -53.82 16.61
C MET A 1 18.34 -53.22 15.22
N THR A 2 17.20 -52.64 14.85
CA THR A 2 17.03 -51.90 13.60
C THR A 2 17.66 -50.51 13.78
N LEU A 3 18.80 -50.28 13.15
CA LEU A 3 19.41 -48.94 13.06
C LEU A 3 18.49 -48.05 12.20
N ALA A 4 17.67 -47.22 12.84
CA ALA A 4 16.93 -46.17 12.16
C ALA A 4 17.92 -45.06 11.77
N LEU A 5 17.94 -44.70 10.49
CA LEU A 5 18.71 -43.56 10.00
C LEU A 5 18.20 -42.26 10.67
N PRO A 6 19.09 -41.30 11.00
CA PRO A 6 18.68 -40.02 11.54
C PRO A 6 17.75 -39.30 10.56
N ALA A 7 16.79 -38.56 11.09
CA ALA A 7 15.84 -37.80 10.29
C ALA A 7 16.59 -36.83 9.35
N ALA A 8 16.16 -36.77 8.08
CA ALA A 8 16.72 -35.85 7.11
C ALA A 8 16.62 -34.39 7.61
N PRO A 9 17.60 -33.53 7.29
CA PRO A 9 17.53 -32.11 7.63
C PRO A 9 16.25 -31.49 7.07
N ALA A 10 15.60 -30.64 7.88
CA ALA A 10 14.40 -29.94 7.43
C ALA A 10 14.69 -29.13 6.15
N PRO A 11 13.81 -29.16 5.13
CA PRO A 11 13.99 -28.37 3.92
C PRO A 11 14.13 -26.88 4.26
N ALA A 12 15.00 -26.17 3.54
CA ALA A 12 15.20 -24.74 3.73
C ALA A 12 13.87 -23.96 3.57
N PRO A 13 13.60 -22.95 4.42
CA PRO A 13 12.37 -22.15 4.33
C PRO A 13 12.30 -21.42 2.97
N ARG A 14 11.15 -21.48 2.31
CA ARG A 14 10.94 -20.98 0.95
C ARG A 14 10.71 -19.46 0.86
N ARG A 15 11.73 -18.65 1.20
CA ARG A 15 11.67 -17.17 1.32
C ARG A 15 11.45 -16.35 0.03
N GLN A 16 11.10 -17.00 -1.08
CA GLN A 16 11.13 -16.39 -2.41
C GLN A 16 10.06 -15.31 -2.58
N VAL A 17 8.85 -15.55 -2.07
CA VAL A 17 7.73 -14.60 -2.20
C VAL A 17 8.03 -13.36 -1.37
N PHE A 18 8.51 -13.53 -0.14
CA PHE A 18 8.89 -12.41 0.72
C PHE A 18 9.98 -11.53 0.08
N VAL A 19 11.07 -12.16 -0.41
CA VAL A 19 12.17 -11.43 -1.05
C VAL A 19 11.71 -10.72 -2.32
N GLY A 20 10.91 -11.38 -3.16
CA GLY A 20 10.33 -10.78 -4.36
C GLY A 20 9.46 -9.56 -4.04
N THR A 21 8.60 -9.65 -3.02
CA THR A 21 7.79 -8.52 -2.57
C THR A 21 8.67 -7.38 -2.04
N ALA A 22 9.71 -7.67 -1.27
CA ALA A 22 10.61 -6.65 -0.76
C ALA A 22 11.30 -5.87 -1.90
N LEU A 23 11.78 -6.57 -2.92
CA LEU A 23 12.39 -5.93 -4.11
C LEU A 23 11.37 -5.07 -4.86
N ALA A 24 10.12 -5.54 -5.02
CA ALA A 24 9.06 -4.76 -5.63
C ALA A 24 8.73 -3.49 -4.81
N CYS A 25 8.74 -3.57 -3.48
CA CYS A 25 8.54 -2.41 -2.60
C CYS A 25 9.68 -1.39 -2.73
N VAL A 26 10.93 -1.85 -2.86
CA VAL A 26 12.08 -0.96 -3.12
C VAL A 26 11.91 -0.24 -4.46
N ALA A 27 11.58 -0.97 -5.52
CA ALA A 27 11.33 -0.38 -6.84
C ALA A 27 10.17 0.64 -6.80
N GLY A 28 9.07 0.31 -6.13
CA GLY A 28 7.94 1.21 -5.93
C GLY A 28 8.31 2.47 -5.13
N THR A 29 9.15 2.33 -4.12
CA THR A 29 9.66 3.46 -3.31
C THR A 29 10.52 4.38 -4.15
N MET A 30 11.41 3.83 -4.99
CA MET A 30 12.25 4.62 -5.89
C MET A 30 11.42 5.38 -6.93
N LEU A 31 10.42 4.71 -7.54
CA LEU A 31 9.51 5.33 -8.50
C LEU A 31 8.75 6.50 -7.87
N LEU A 32 8.08 6.25 -6.75
CA LEU A 32 7.28 7.27 -6.07
C LEU A 32 8.16 8.41 -5.53
N GLY A 33 9.32 8.07 -4.96
CA GLY A 33 10.30 9.05 -4.50
C GLY A 33 10.79 9.97 -5.62
N GLY A 34 11.05 9.42 -6.82
CA GLY A 34 11.39 10.21 -8.00
C GLY A 34 10.26 11.15 -8.43
N MET A 35 9.02 10.66 -8.46
CA MET A 35 7.86 11.49 -8.79
C MET A 35 7.64 12.62 -7.78
N LEU A 36 7.78 12.34 -6.48
CA LEU A 36 7.70 13.34 -5.42
C LEU A 36 8.84 14.37 -5.50
N ALA A 37 10.06 13.94 -5.81
CA ALA A 37 11.20 14.85 -5.98
C ALA A 37 10.96 15.84 -7.13
N ILE A 38 10.43 15.37 -8.27
CA ILE A 38 10.07 16.23 -9.40
C ILE A 38 8.95 17.21 -9.02
N TYR A 39 7.94 16.74 -8.28
CA TYR A 39 6.85 17.60 -7.80
C TYR A 39 7.36 18.71 -6.87
N VAL A 40 8.22 18.38 -5.90
CA VAL A 40 8.80 19.37 -4.98
C VAL A 40 9.64 20.40 -5.74
N LEU A 41 10.44 19.96 -6.71
CA LEU A 41 11.23 20.87 -7.56
C LEU A 41 10.32 21.80 -8.39
N PHE A 42 9.23 21.27 -8.95
CA PHE A 42 8.26 22.08 -9.69
C PHE A 42 7.59 23.13 -8.78
N ARG A 43 7.15 22.71 -7.60
CA ARG A 43 6.58 23.59 -6.59
C ARG A 43 7.55 24.70 -6.18
N GLU A 44 8.81 24.35 -5.88
CA GLU A 44 9.84 25.31 -5.49
C GLU A 44 10.03 26.37 -6.58
N ARG A 45 10.07 25.96 -7.85
CA ARG A 45 10.18 26.89 -8.99
C ARG A 45 8.97 27.81 -9.09
N ALA A 46 7.75 27.28 -9.01
CA ALA A 46 6.52 28.08 -9.05
C ALA A 46 6.47 29.11 -7.91
N VAL A 47 6.78 28.69 -6.67
CA VAL A 47 6.82 29.58 -5.51
C VAL A 47 7.91 30.64 -5.65
N SER A 48 9.11 30.26 -6.15
CA SER A 48 10.20 31.21 -6.38
C SER A 48 9.90 32.25 -7.48
N ALA A 49 9.05 31.89 -8.44
CA ALA A 49 8.52 32.80 -9.46
C ALA A 49 7.39 33.71 -8.96
N GLY A 50 6.98 33.58 -7.69
CA GLY A 50 5.90 34.36 -7.08
C GLY A 50 4.49 33.86 -7.43
N GLU A 51 4.37 32.66 -8.00
CA GLU A 51 3.06 32.07 -8.32
C GLU A 51 2.36 31.55 -7.05
N ARG A 52 1.04 31.74 -6.99
CA ARG A 52 0.22 31.13 -5.93
C ARG A 52 0.13 29.62 -6.19
N PHE A 53 0.66 28.81 -5.28
CA PHE A 53 0.59 27.36 -5.35
C PHE A 53 -0.29 26.82 -4.21
N PRO A 54 -1.21 25.86 -4.44
CA PRO A 54 -1.64 25.26 -5.70
C PRO A 54 -2.79 26.04 -6.37
N GLY A 55 -2.58 27.30 -6.74
CA GLY A 55 -3.57 28.14 -7.42
C GLY A 55 -4.89 28.24 -6.65
N ASP A 56 -6.00 27.95 -7.35
CA ASP A 56 -7.37 27.93 -6.82
C ASP A 56 -7.87 26.51 -6.47
N ALA A 57 -6.99 25.50 -6.49
CA ALA A 57 -7.37 24.11 -6.21
C ALA A 57 -7.75 23.93 -4.73
N VAL A 58 -9.00 23.52 -4.47
CA VAL A 58 -9.47 23.17 -3.12
C VAL A 58 -9.26 21.68 -2.89
N ILE A 59 -8.25 21.33 -2.08
CA ILE A 59 -7.97 19.95 -1.69
C ILE A 59 -8.81 19.58 -0.45
N PRO A 60 -9.63 18.51 -0.48
CA PRO A 60 -10.39 18.07 0.68
C PRO A 60 -9.50 17.46 1.77
N GLU A 61 -9.07 18.26 2.75
CA GLU A 61 -8.17 17.84 3.83
C GLU A 61 -8.78 16.78 4.76
N VAL A 62 -10.09 16.89 5.03
CA VAL A 62 -10.77 15.93 5.91
C VAL A 62 -10.73 14.53 5.28
N ALA A 63 -11.00 14.43 3.98
CA ALA A 63 -10.97 13.15 3.27
C ALA A 63 -9.56 12.55 3.25
N SER A 64 -8.52 13.36 3.00
CA SER A 64 -7.14 12.88 2.97
C SER A 64 -6.64 12.41 4.34
N ASN A 65 -7.05 13.08 5.42
CA ASN A 65 -6.73 12.65 6.80
C ASN A 65 -7.42 11.33 7.15
N VAL A 66 -8.69 11.17 6.76
CA VAL A 66 -9.42 9.91 6.94
C VAL A 66 -8.75 8.77 6.15
N MET A 67 -8.25 9.05 4.94
CA MET A 67 -7.49 8.07 4.18
C MET A 67 -6.21 7.63 4.89
N LEU A 68 -5.46 8.57 5.48
CA LEU A 68 -4.24 8.27 6.22
C LEU A 68 -4.54 7.38 7.44
N MET A 69 -5.57 7.72 8.20
CA MET A 69 -6.01 6.91 9.34
C MET A 69 -6.49 5.52 8.90
N THR A 70 -7.16 5.43 7.75
CA THR A 70 -7.64 4.16 7.17
C THR A 70 -6.45 3.25 6.85
N ILE A 71 -5.46 3.74 6.09
CA ILE A 71 -4.33 2.89 5.69
C ILE A 71 -3.38 2.57 6.86
N ALA A 72 -3.26 3.46 7.84
CA ALA A 72 -2.54 3.17 9.08
C ALA A 72 -3.24 2.05 9.89
N SER A 73 -4.57 2.11 10.00
CA SER A 73 -5.36 1.07 10.68
C SER A 73 -5.29 -0.26 9.94
N LEU A 74 -5.30 -0.25 8.60
CA LEU A 74 -5.12 -1.44 7.76
C LEU A 74 -3.86 -2.22 8.16
N CYS A 75 -2.75 -1.52 8.43
CA CYS A 75 -1.49 -2.15 8.85
C CYS A 75 -1.64 -2.99 10.14
N VAL A 76 -2.47 -2.56 11.08
CA VAL A 76 -2.73 -3.29 12.32
C VAL A 76 -3.45 -4.61 12.03
N PHE A 77 -4.45 -4.58 11.14
CA PHE A 77 -5.18 -5.79 10.73
C PHE A 77 -4.32 -6.72 9.87
N ALA A 78 -3.42 -6.18 9.04
CA ALA A 78 -2.43 -6.98 8.32
C ALA A 78 -1.50 -7.72 9.30
N GLN A 79 -1.07 -7.06 10.37
CA GLN A 79 -0.27 -7.70 11.42
C GLN A 79 -1.05 -8.76 12.20
N TRP A 80 -2.34 -8.53 12.44
CA TRP A 80 -3.22 -9.54 13.03
C TRP A 80 -3.30 -10.79 12.14
N ALA A 81 -3.41 -10.64 10.81
CA ALA A 81 -3.37 -11.75 9.87
C ALA A 81 -2.06 -12.54 9.97
N VAL A 82 -0.90 -11.86 10.04
CA VAL A 82 0.40 -12.50 10.21
C VAL A 82 0.47 -13.30 11.51
N TYR A 83 -0.01 -12.72 12.61
CA TYR A 83 -0.01 -13.37 13.91
C TYR A 83 -0.91 -14.60 13.95
N ALA A 84 -2.12 -14.51 13.40
CA ALA A 84 -3.04 -15.64 13.28
C ALA A 84 -2.46 -16.73 12.38
N ALA A 85 -1.81 -16.35 11.27
CA ALA A 85 -1.17 -17.28 10.34
C ALA A 85 -0.03 -18.05 11.00
N LYS A 86 0.76 -17.39 11.86
CA LYS A 86 1.83 -18.03 12.64
C LYS A 86 1.27 -19.14 13.57
N ARG A 87 0.07 -18.94 14.09
CA ARG A 87 -0.65 -19.89 14.96
C ARG A 87 -1.48 -20.92 14.19
N GLN A 88 -1.46 -20.88 12.86
CA GLN A 88 -2.28 -21.74 11.99
C GLN A 88 -3.78 -21.58 12.23
N ASP A 89 -4.22 -20.43 12.73
CA ASP A 89 -5.62 -20.13 13.00
C ASP A 89 -6.30 -19.62 11.73
N ARG A 90 -6.88 -20.55 10.96
CA ARG A 90 -7.48 -20.27 9.65
C ARG A 90 -8.65 -19.30 9.71
N LEU A 91 -9.47 -19.40 10.75
CA LEU A 91 -10.64 -18.52 10.90
C LEU A 91 -10.18 -17.07 11.08
N ASN A 92 -9.26 -16.84 12.01
CA ASN A 92 -8.77 -15.50 12.29
C ASN A 92 -7.94 -14.93 11.13
N VAL A 93 -7.21 -15.74 10.36
CA VAL A 93 -6.54 -15.27 9.15
C VAL A 93 -7.55 -14.80 8.10
N GLY A 94 -8.60 -15.59 7.85
CA GLY A 94 -9.64 -15.22 6.88
C GLY A 94 -10.35 -13.92 7.28
N LEU A 95 -10.71 -13.78 8.55
CA LEU A 95 -11.32 -12.55 9.08
C LEU A 95 -10.37 -11.35 8.96
N ALA A 96 -9.12 -11.49 9.39
CA ALA A 96 -8.14 -10.41 9.34
C ALA A 96 -7.88 -9.95 7.89
N LEU A 97 -7.67 -10.87 6.96
CA LEU A 97 -7.49 -10.53 5.54
C LEU A 97 -8.76 -9.95 4.90
N GLY A 98 -9.95 -10.37 5.34
CA GLY A 98 -11.21 -9.76 4.94
C GLY A 98 -11.32 -8.30 5.40
N VAL A 99 -10.94 -8.00 6.64
CA VAL A 99 -10.87 -6.62 7.15
C VAL A 99 -9.82 -5.80 6.40
N VAL A 100 -8.65 -6.36 6.12
CA VAL A 100 -7.61 -5.70 5.30
C VAL A 100 -8.17 -5.32 3.92
N ALA A 101 -8.88 -6.24 3.25
CA ALA A 101 -9.50 -5.98 1.96
C ALA A 101 -10.57 -4.88 2.04
N LEU A 102 -11.39 -4.89 3.10
CA LEU A 102 -12.40 -3.85 3.32
C LEU A 102 -11.77 -2.47 3.51
N PHE A 103 -10.70 -2.36 4.29
CA PHE A 103 -9.97 -1.10 4.47
C PHE A 103 -9.28 -0.64 3.17
N GLY A 104 -8.73 -1.57 2.38
CA GLY A 104 -8.15 -1.25 1.08
C GLY A 104 -9.19 -0.70 0.10
N LEU A 105 -10.39 -1.28 0.07
CA LEU A 105 -11.52 -0.77 -0.71
C LEU A 105 -12.00 0.60 -0.20
N ALA A 106 -12.11 0.78 1.12
CA ALA A 106 -12.48 2.06 1.72
C ALA A 106 -11.48 3.17 1.37
N PHE A 107 -10.18 2.86 1.37
CA PHE A 107 -9.12 3.77 0.96
C PHE A 107 -9.28 4.21 -0.51
N ILE A 108 -9.53 3.26 -1.43
CA ILE A 108 -9.74 3.56 -2.85
C ILE A 108 -11.02 4.39 -3.04
N ASN A 109 -12.10 4.06 -2.34
CA ASN A 109 -13.36 4.80 -2.40
C ASN A 109 -13.19 6.25 -1.90
N ALA A 110 -12.44 6.45 -0.82
CA ALA A 110 -12.11 7.78 -0.33
C ALA A 110 -11.27 8.58 -1.33
N GLN A 111 -10.31 7.95 -2.01
CA GLN A 111 -9.56 8.62 -3.09
C GLN A 111 -10.46 8.99 -4.28
N ALA A 112 -11.41 8.12 -4.65
CA ALA A 112 -12.38 8.41 -5.70
C ALA A 112 -13.27 9.59 -5.32
N PHE A 113 -13.70 9.67 -4.06
CA PHE A 113 -14.42 10.83 -3.53
C PHE A 113 -13.61 12.12 -3.63
N VAL A 114 -12.31 12.09 -3.30
CA VAL A 114 -11.40 13.23 -3.48
C VAL A 114 -11.37 13.69 -4.94
N TYR A 115 -11.29 12.76 -5.89
CA TYR A 115 -11.29 13.10 -7.32
C TYR A 115 -12.59 13.77 -7.77
N VAL A 116 -13.73 13.27 -7.31
CA VAL A 116 -15.05 13.86 -7.63
C VAL A 116 -15.18 15.24 -7.00
N GLN A 117 -14.76 15.40 -5.74
CA GLN A 117 -14.93 16.66 -5.01
C GLN A 117 -13.97 17.76 -5.49
N MET A 118 -12.76 17.43 -5.92
CA MET A 118 -11.84 18.41 -6.49
C MET A 118 -12.37 19.03 -7.79
N GLY A 119 -13.11 18.26 -8.60
CA GLY A 119 -13.70 18.77 -9.85
C GLY A 119 -12.71 19.30 -10.89
N LEU A 120 -11.40 19.10 -10.69
CA LEU A 120 -10.35 19.60 -11.57
C LEU A 120 -10.21 18.71 -12.81
N PRO A 121 -10.17 19.26 -14.03
CA PRO A 121 -9.87 18.48 -15.22
C PRO A 121 -8.44 17.95 -15.16
N VAL A 122 -8.23 16.69 -15.52
CA VAL A 122 -6.92 16.00 -15.42
C VAL A 122 -5.80 16.72 -16.20
N MET A 123 -6.14 17.53 -17.21
CA MET A 123 -5.19 18.26 -18.05
C MET A 123 -5.23 19.79 -17.91
N GLU A 124 -6.03 20.34 -17.00
CA GLU A 124 -6.02 21.79 -16.74
C GLU A 124 -4.98 22.13 -15.68
N GLY A 125 -3.74 22.29 -16.14
CA GLY A 125 -2.63 22.81 -15.35
C GLY A 125 -1.67 21.74 -14.82
N THR A 126 -0.41 22.15 -14.67
CA THR A 126 0.70 21.27 -14.30
C THR A 126 0.51 20.64 -12.92
N PHE A 127 -0.13 21.34 -11.97
CA PHE A 127 -0.47 20.79 -10.66
C PHE A 127 -1.43 19.60 -10.76
N ALA A 128 -2.52 19.71 -11.53
CA ALA A 128 -3.49 18.64 -11.70
C ALA A 128 -2.84 17.39 -12.32
N THR A 129 -1.97 17.58 -13.32
CA THR A 129 -1.22 16.47 -13.93
C THR A 129 -0.36 15.73 -12.90
N PHE A 130 0.43 16.44 -12.09
CA PHE A 130 1.24 15.79 -11.06
C PHE A 130 0.38 15.14 -9.96
N PHE A 131 -0.69 15.81 -9.53
CA PHE A 131 -1.62 15.29 -8.54
C PHE A 131 -2.18 13.94 -9.00
N TYR A 132 -2.84 13.89 -10.16
CA TYR A 132 -3.45 12.67 -10.68
C TYR A 132 -2.43 11.58 -11.01
N ALA A 133 -1.23 11.93 -11.49
CA ALA A 133 -0.18 10.96 -11.75
C ALA A 133 0.30 10.28 -10.45
N ILE A 134 0.57 11.06 -9.40
CA ILE A 134 1.11 10.55 -8.13
C ILE A 134 0.03 9.81 -7.35
N THR A 135 -1.16 10.41 -7.16
CA THR A 135 -2.25 9.75 -6.44
C THR A 135 -2.80 8.55 -7.22
N GLY A 136 -2.82 8.63 -8.55
CA GLY A 136 -3.18 7.51 -9.42
C GLY A 136 -2.24 6.32 -9.28
N LEU A 137 -0.93 6.56 -9.17
CA LEU A 137 0.04 5.50 -8.86
C LEU A 137 -0.26 4.84 -7.50
N VAL A 138 -0.56 5.63 -6.47
CA VAL A 138 -0.91 5.06 -5.15
C VAL A 138 -2.19 4.23 -5.22
N VAL A 139 -3.21 4.67 -5.97
CA VAL A 139 -4.43 3.87 -6.20
C VAL A 139 -4.09 2.56 -6.91
N ALA A 140 -3.26 2.59 -7.95
CA ALA A 140 -2.84 1.39 -8.66
C ALA A 140 -2.12 0.40 -7.72
N LEU A 141 -1.24 0.90 -6.84
CA LEU A 141 -0.60 0.08 -5.80
C LEU A 141 -1.63 -0.49 -4.82
N ALA A 142 -2.63 0.28 -4.40
CA ALA A 142 -3.70 -0.22 -3.53
C ALA A 142 -4.53 -1.34 -4.21
N VAL A 143 -4.82 -1.23 -5.51
CA VAL A 143 -5.50 -2.28 -6.28
C VAL A 143 -4.65 -3.54 -6.34
N VAL A 144 -3.35 -3.43 -6.62
CA VAL A 144 -2.42 -4.57 -6.57
C VAL A 144 -2.39 -5.20 -5.18
N GLY A 145 -2.42 -4.37 -4.13
CA GLY A 145 -2.52 -4.83 -2.74
C GLY A 145 -3.79 -5.63 -2.46
N LEU A 146 -4.94 -5.21 -2.99
CA LEU A 146 -6.19 -5.96 -2.87
C LEU A 146 -6.12 -7.32 -3.58
N VAL A 147 -5.59 -7.35 -4.80
CA VAL A 147 -5.39 -8.61 -5.55
C VAL A 147 -4.45 -9.53 -4.78
N PHE A 148 -3.34 -9.00 -4.25
CA PHE A 148 -2.41 -9.79 -3.45
C PHE A 148 -3.06 -10.31 -2.16
N THR A 149 -3.91 -9.51 -1.51
CA THR A 149 -4.66 -9.92 -0.32
C THR A 149 -5.61 -11.08 -0.64
N ALA A 150 -6.31 -11.01 -1.77
CA ALA A 150 -7.16 -12.10 -2.23
C ALA A 150 -6.34 -13.38 -2.49
N VAL A 151 -5.20 -13.27 -3.17
CA VAL A 151 -4.28 -14.39 -3.41
C VAL A 151 -3.78 -14.98 -2.09
N ALA A 152 -3.39 -14.15 -1.13
CA ALA A 152 -2.94 -14.60 0.20
C ALA A 152 -4.05 -15.35 0.95
N ALA A 153 -5.28 -14.84 0.91
CA ALA A 153 -6.44 -15.48 1.54
C ALA A 153 -6.75 -16.85 0.91
N PHE A 154 -6.85 -16.93 -0.42
CA PHE A 154 -7.15 -18.19 -1.11
C PHE A 154 -6.06 -19.25 -0.90
N ARG A 155 -4.79 -18.83 -0.92
CA ARG A 155 -3.68 -19.75 -0.68
C ARG A 155 -3.71 -20.28 0.74
N PHE A 156 -3.73 -19.41 1.74
CA PHE A 156 -3.68 -19.82 3.14
C PHE A 156 -4.89 -20.69 3.55
N LEU A 157 -6.10 -20.32 3.12
CA LEU A 157 -7.31 -21.09 3.41
C LEU A 157 -7.37 -22.41 2.62
N GLY A 158 -6.73 -22.47 1.45
CA GLY A 158 -6.55 -23.68 0.65
C GLY A 158 -5.57 -24.71 1.22
N GLY A 159 -4.86 -24.38 2.32
CA GLY A 159 -4.13 -25.34 3.15
C GLY A 159 -2.82 -25.87 2.57
N ARG A 160 -2.12 -25.13 1.69
CA ARG A 160 -0.82 -25.57 1.18
C ARG A 160 0.30 -25.30 2.21
N ALA A 161 1.27 -26.22 2.28
CA ALA A 161 2.44 -26.04 3.14
C ALA A 161 3.27 -24.81 2.68
N GLY A 162 3.57 -23.89 3.61
CA GLY A 162 4.36 -22.68 3.35
C GLY A 162 3.56 -21.38 3.18
N ASP A 163 2.23 -21.38 3.32
CA ASP A 163 1.42 -20.19 3.05
C ASP A 163 1.48 -19.08 4.11
N HIS A 164 2.08 -19.34 5.28
CA HIS A 164 2.35 -18.28 6.26
C HIS A 164 3.21 -17.16 5.65
N GLU A 165 4.20 -17.53 4.84
CA GLU A 165 5.10 -16.55 4.24
C GLU A 165 4.38 -15.61 3.26
N VAL A 166 3.37 -16.12 2.54
CA VAL A 166 2.56 -15.32 1.63
C VAL A 166 1.79 -14.24 2.40
N VAL A 167 1.28 -14.57 3.59
CA VAL A 167 0.62 -13.60 4.48
C VAL A 167 1.61 -12.55 5.00
N VAL A 168 2.83 -12.96 5.35
CA VAL A 168 3.90 -12.03 5.77
C VAL A 168 4.30 -11.09 4.63
N ALA A 169 4.44 -11.62 3.41
CA ALA A 169 4.74 -10.83 2.22
C ALA A 169 3.60 -9.84 1.89
N ASN A 170 2.34 -10.27 2.02
CA ASN A 170 1.20 -9.39 1.87
C ASN A 170 1.18 -8.25 2.89
N ALA A 171 1.48 -8.52 4.16
CA ALA A 171 1.58 -7.48 5.18
C ALA A 171 2.72 -6.50 4.88
N LEU A 172 3.89 -6.98 4.47
CA LEU A 172 5.01 -6.13 4.03
C LEU A 172 4.59 -5.19 2.90
N TYR A 173 3.86 -5.69 1.91
CA TYR A 173 3.36 -4.90 0.80
C TYR A 173 2.46 -3.76 1.28
N TRP A 174 1.51 -4.05 2.17
CA TRP A 174 0.62 -3.02 2.72
C TRP A 174 1.36 -1.99 3.58
N TYR A 175 2.38 -2.38 4.32
CA TYR A 175 3.24 -1.42 5.04
C TYR A 175 3.95 -0.47 4.08
N PHE A 176 4.45 -1.00 2.95
CA PHE A 176 5.00 -0.16 1.89
C PHE A 176 3.97 0.83 1.35
N VAL A 177 2.77 0.38 0.98
CA VAL A 177 1.72 1.28 0.46
C VAL A 177 1.33 2.34 1.50
N ALA A 178 1.26 1.98 2.78
CA ALA A 178 0.97 2.92 3.86
C ALA A 178 2.06 4.01 3.99
N VAL A 179 3.33 3.63 3.98
CA VAL A 179 4.45 4.58 4.03
C VAL A 179 4.50 5.45 2.76
N ALA A 180 4.31 4.85 1.59
CA ALA A 180 4.20 5.54 0.32
C ALA A 180 3.09 6.60 0.35
N PHE A 181 1.89 6.22 0.80
CA PHE A 181 0.79 7.17 0.94
C PHE A 181 1.05 8.22 2.00
N ALA A 182 1.69 7.91 3.13
CA ALA A 182 2.03 8.90 4.14
C ALA A 182 2.99 9.98 3.59
N ALA A 183 3.97 9.58 2.76
CA ALA A 183 4.85 10.52 2.07
C ALA A 183 4.07 11.40 1.08
N VAL A 184 3.17 10.80 0.29
CA VAL A 184 2.31 11.54 -0.65
C VAL A 184 1.36 12.47 0.10
N TRP A 185 0.77 12.02 1.20
CA TRP A 185 -0.11 12.82 2.05
C TRP A 185 0.61 14.07 2.54
N PHE A 186 1.83 13.92 3.07
CA PHE A 186 2.63 15.05 3.54
C PHE A 186 2.98 16.02 2.40
N VAL A 187 3.49 15.52 1.28
CA VAL A 187 4.01 16.36 0.19
C VAL A 187 2.91 17.00 -0.66
N ILE A 188 1.80 16.30 -0.90
CA ILE A 188 0.73 16.79 -1.79
C ILE A 188 -0.40 17.45 -1.03
N TYR A 189 -0.83 16.87 0.10
CA TYR A 189 -2.02 17.33 0.80
C TYR A 189 -1.71 18.35 1.90
N VAL A 190 -0.56 18.24 2.57
CA VAL A 190 -0.16 19.17 3.64
C VAL A 190 0.63 20.35 3.11
N THR A 191 1.67 20.13 2.29
CA THR A 191 2.53 21.21 1.79
C THR A 191 1.95 21.94 0.57
N LYS A 192 0.64 22.15 0.53
CA LYS A 192 0.00 23.02 -0.46
C LYS A 192 0.60 24.42 -0.39
#